data_AF-A0A662KJ59-F1
#
_entry.id   AF-A0A662KJ59-F1
#
_cell.length_a   1.000
_cell.length_b   1.000
_cell.length_c   1.000
_cell.angle_alpha   90.00
_cell.angle_beta   90.00
_cell.angle_gamma   90.00
#
_symmetry.space_group_name_H-M   'P 1'
#
loop_
_entity.id
_entity.type
_entity.pdbx_description
1 polymer ?
#
loop_
_entity_poly.entity_id
_entity_poly.type
_entity_poly.pdbx_seq_one_letter_code
_entity_poly.pdbx_strand_id
1 'polypeptide(L)' 'MVGDIGKKAGKVWRALNIWDELPTSKLIKLTDLKEEELFSALGWLAREGKVELTSKGWKLK' A
#
# COMPACT_ATOMS: atom_id res chain seq x y z
N MET A 1 0.46 -1.21 18.47
CA MET A 1 0.48 -2.69 18.38
C MET A 1 0.77 -3.09 16.94
N VAL A 2 1.75 -3.98 16.73
CA VAL A 2 2.23 -4.40 15.38
C VAL A 2 1.16 -5.20 14.59
N GLY A 3 0.10 -5.68 15.25
CA GLY A 3 -0.98 -6.46 14.63
C GLY A 3 -1.84 -5.71 13.60
N ASP A 4 -1.78 -4.38 13.54
CA ASP A 4 -2.56 -3.58 12.58
C ASP A 4 -1.89 -3.39 11.22
N ILE A 5 -0.55 -3.49 11.12
CA ILE A 5 0.16 -3.18 9.88
C ILE A 5 -0.15 -4.23 8.81
N GLY A 6 -0.24 -5.52 9.16
CA GLY A 6 -0.61 -6.58 8.23
C GLY A 6 -2.03 -6.43 7.67
N LYS A 7 -3.01 -6.01 8.49
CA LYS A 7 -4.37 -5.73 8.03
C LYS A 7 -4.41 -4.53 7.08
N LYS A 8 -3.64 -3.47 7.39
CA LYS A 8 -3.50 -2.28 6.54
C LYS A 8 -2.81 -2.61 5.22
N ALA A 9 -1.75 -3.41 5.26
CA ALA A 9 -1.07 -3.95 4.07
C ALA A 9 -2.03 -4.75 3.19
N GLY A 10 -2.92 -5.56 3.79
CA GLY A 10 -3.98 -6.25 3.04
C GLY A 10 -4.93 -5.29 2.31
N LYS A 11 -5.33 -4.17 2.94
CA LYS A 11 -6.15 -3.14 2.27
C LYS A 11 -5.40 -2.51 1.08
N VAL A 12 -4.12 -2.14 1.27
CA VAL A 12 -3.28 -1.55 0.23
C VAL A 12 -3.08 -2.51 -0.94
N TRP A 13 -2.76 -3.78 -0.63
CA TRP A 13 -2.58 -4.81 -1.63
C TRP A 13 -3.84 -5.01 -2.47
N ARG A 14 -5.02 -5.05 -1.83
CA ARG A 14 -6.29 -5.17 -2.56
C ARG A 14 -6.58 -3.96 -3.46
N ALA A 15 -6.24 -2.74 -3.01
CA ALA A 15 -6.38 -1.55 -3.84
C ALA A 15 -5.48 -1.62 -5.08
N LEU A 16 -4.20 -1.97 -4.90
CA LEU A 16 -3.26 -2.12 -6.01
C LEU A 16 -3.64 -3.28 -6.95
N ASN A 17 -4.16 -4.38 -6.42
CA ASN A 17 -4.61 -5.52 -7.23
C ASN A 17 -5.82 -5.18 -8.13
N ILE A 18 -6.63 -4.18 -7.77
CA ILE A 18 -7.79 -3.74 -8.58
C ILE A 18 -7.37 -2.70 -9.63
N TRP A 19 -6.49 -1.78 -9.27
CA TRP A 19 -6.18 -0.59 -10.07
C TRP A 19 -4.81 -0.64 -10.77
N ASP A 20 -4.07 -1.75 -10.62
CA ASP A 20 -2.68 -1.99 -11.06
C ASP A 20 -1.66 -1.03 -10.43
N GLU A 21 -1.73 0.26 -10.76
CA GLU A 21 -0.79 1.29 -10.34
C GLU A 21 -1.52 2.51 -9.77
N LEU A 22 -1.17 2.92 -8.54
CA LEU A 22 -1.81 4.04 -7.86
C LEU A 22 -0.80 4.98 -7.18
N PRO A 23 -0.96 6.31 -7.31
CA PRO A 23 -0.19 7.26 -6.52
C PRO A 23 -0.62 7.25 -5.05
N THR A 24 0.28 7.66 -4.16
CA THR A 24 0.07 7.71 -2.70
C THR A 24 -1.24 8.40 -2.32
N SER A 25 -1.55 9.54 -2.94
CA SER A 25 -2.78 10.29 -2.64
C SER A 25 -4.07 9.53 -2.97
N LYS A 26 -4.07 8.68 -4.00
CA LYS A 26 -5.23 7.81 -4.30
C LYS A 26 -5.31 6.64 -3.32
N LEU A 27 -4.17 6.05 -2.95
CA LEU A 27 -4.12 4.97 -1.97
C LEU A 27 -4.66 5.41 -0.60
N ILE A 28 -4.28 6.61 -0.13
CA ILE A 28 -4.83 7.21 1.10
C ILE A 28 -6.36 7.24 1.04
N LYS A 29 -6.92 7.78 -0.05
CA LYS A 29 -8.38 7.89 -0.22
C LYS A 29 -9.09 6.54 -0.34
N LEU A 30 -8.50 5.57 -1.04
CA LEU A 30 -9.13 4.26 -1.27
C LEU A 30 -9.04 3.33 -0.06
N THR A 31 -7.98 3.44 0.73
CA THR A 31 -7.75 2.57 1.89
C THR A 31 -8.27 3.16 3.21
N ASP A 32 -8.59 4.47 3.19
CA ASP A 32 -8.98 5.27 4.35
C ASP A 32 -7.92 5.16 5.46
N LEU A 33 -6.66 5.27 5.06
CA LEU A 33 -5.49 5.22 5.93
C LEU A 33 -4.82 6.59 5.99
N LYS A 34 -4.22 6.91 7.13
CA LYS A 34 -3.31 8.05 7.22
C LYS A 34 -2.04 7.77 6.43
N GLU A 35 -1.32 8.83 6.07
CA GLU A 35 -0.07 8.75 5.32
C GLU A 35 0.98 7.87 6.02
N GLU A 36 1.18 8.05 7.33
CA GLU A 36 2.09 7.24 8.16
C GLU A 36 1.72 5.74 8.17
N GLU A 37 0.43 5.44 8.18
CA GLU A 37 -0.11 4.08 8.18
C GLU A 37 0.03 3.42 6.82
N LEU A 38 -0.21 4.19 5.75
CA LEU A 38 -0.01 3.77 4.37
C LEU A 38 1.46 3.43 4.13
N PHE A 39 2.39 4.29 4.53
CA PHE A 39 3.82 4.00 4.37
C PHE A 39 4.28 2.80 5.20
N SER A 40 3.75 2.62 6.41
CA SER A 40 4.02 1.41 7.21
C SER A 40 3.51 0.14 6.51
N ALA A 41 2.32 0.20 5.90
CA ALA A 41 1.72 -0.89 5.15
C ALA A 41 2.48 -1.20 3.85
N LEU A 42 2.88 -0.16 3.10
CA LEU A 42 3.71 -0.29 1.90
C LEU A 42 5.09 -0.85 2.22
N GLY A 43 5.72 -0.39 3.30
CA GLY A 43 7.00 -0.94 3.79
C GLY A 43 6.90 -2.42 4.16
N TRP A 44 5.77 -2.83 4.76
CA TRP A 44 5.50 -4.24 5.03
C TRP A 44 5.41 -5.07 3.74
N LEU A 45 4.66 -4.59 2.73
CA LEU A 45 4.56 -5.25 1.44
C LEU A 45 5.90 -5.28 0.69
N ALA A 46 6.69 -4.20 0.78
CA ALA A 46 8.01 -4.09 0.16
C ALA A 46 9.01 -5.08 0.79
N ARG A 47 8.95 -5.28 2.11
CA ARG A 47 9.72 -6.31 2.81
C ARG A 47 9.41 -7.72 2.30
N GLU A 48 8.18 -7.97 1.88
CA GLU A 48 7.75 -9.23 1.25
C GLU A 48 8.00 -9.29 -0.26
N GLY A 49 8.53 -8.22 -0.87
CA GLY A 49 8.77 -8.13 -2.32
C GLY A 49 7.51 -8.01 -3.17
N LYS A 50 6.36 -7.64 -2.58
CA LYS A 50 5.04 -7.63 -3.24
C LYS A 50 4.69 -6.34 -3.96
N VAL A 51 5.43 -5.26 -3.71
CA VAL A 51 5.20 -3.94 -4.30
C VAL A 51 6.49 -3.32 -4.80
N GLU A 52 6.35 -2.43 -5.76
CA GLU A 52 7.41 -1.54 -6.22
C GLU A 52 6.90 -0.10 -6.38
N LEU A 53 7.83 0.85 -6.27
CA LEU A 53 7.58 2.26 -6.51
C LEU A 53 8.08 2.60 -7.92
N THR A 54 7.21 3.13 -8.75
CA THR A 54 7.47 3.58 -10.12
C THR A 54 7.48 5.11 -10.19
N SER A 55 7.64 5.66 -11.39
CA SER A 55 7.49 7.10 -11.64
C SER A 55 6.05 7.62 -11.48
N LYS A 56 5.04 6.76 -11.52
CA LYS A 56 3.61 7.15 -11.43
C LYS A 56 2.98 6.82 -10.09
N GLY A 57 3.55 5.88 -9.32
CA GLY A 57 3.03 5.51 -8.02
C GLY A 57 3.50 4.13 -7.58
N TRP A 58 2.68 3.47 -6.79
CA TRP A 58 2.92 2.12 -6.29
C TRP A 58 2.22 1.10 -7.19
N LYS A 59 2.89 -0.02 -7.45
CA LYS A 59 2.37 -1.14 -8.23
C LYS A 59 2.71 -2.47 -7.55
N LEU A 60 1.91 -3.51 -7.78
CA LEU A 60 2.26 -4.88 -7.36
C LEU A 60 3.35 -5.47 -8.26
N LYS A 61 4.28 -6.23 -7.67
CA LYS A 61 5.26 -7.02 -8.40
C LYS A 61 4.71 -8.40 -8.78
#